data_AF-A0A8I0HCQ5-F1
#
_entry.id   AF-A0A8I0HCQ5-F1
#
_cell.length_a   1.000
_cell.length_b   1.000
_cell.length_c   1.000
_cell.angle_alpha   90.00
_cell.angle_beta   90.00
_cell.angle_gamma   90.00
#
_symmetry.space_group_name_H-M   'P 1'
#
loop_
_entity.id
_entity.type
_entity.pdbx_description
1 polymer ?
#
loop_
_entity_poly.entity_id
_entity_poly.type
_entity_poly.pdbx_seq_one_letter_code
_entity_poly.pdbx_strand_id
1 'polypeptide(L)'
;PDMRKRFTLPVGLSDHTMSSSVAVASVALGARILEKHFILDRGIGGPDAAFSMNKEEFSEMVRCVREVEMALGKPTYELTEKVRNNRK
;
A
#
# COMPACT_ATOMS: atom_id res chain seq x y z
N PRO A 1 1.97 -11.93 -5.19
CA PRO A 1 2.45 -13.15 -4.47
C PRO A 1 3.25 -14.15 -5.32
N ASP A 2 2.77 -14.50 -6.52
CA ASP A 2 3.38 -15.53 -7.39
C ASP A 2 4.83 -15.21 -7.78
N MET A 3 5.11 -14.00 -8.30
CA MET A 3 6.47 -13.58 -8.66
C MET A 3 7.46 -13.70 -7.49
N ARG A 4 7.04 -13.31 -6.27
CA ARG A 4 7.89 -13.44 -5.07
C ARG A 4 8.25 -14.90 -4.78
N LYS A 5 7.31 -15.83 -4.99
CA LYS A 5 7.55 -17.26 -4.79
C LYS A 5 8.48 -17.84 -5.86
N ARG A 6 8.25 -17.48 -7.14
CA ARG A 6 9.02 -18.00 -8.29
C ARG A 6 10.46 -17.50 -8.31
N PHE A 7 10.66 -16.22 -8.04
CA PHE A 7 11.96 -15.57 -8.22
C PHE A 7 12.70 -15.36 -6.90
N THR A 8 12.04 -15.54 -5.75
CA THR A 8 12.64 -15.38 -4.42
C THR A 8 13.26 -13.98 -4.19
N LEU A 9 12.75 -12.98 -4.91
CA LEU A 9 13.17 -11.58 -4.85
C LEU A 9 12.06 -10.69 -4.31
N PRO A 10 12.38 -9.49 -3.77
CA PRO A 10 11.39 -8.46 -3.54
C PRO A 10 10.63 -8.15 -4.81
N VAL A 11 9.31 -7.97 -4.69
CA VAL A 11 8.43 -7.62 -5.81
C VAL A 11 7.67 -6.35 -5.47
N GLY A 12 7.34 -5.58 -6.49
CA GLY A 12 6.56 -4.35 -6.36
C GLY A 12 5.33 -4.33 -7.26
N LEU A 13 4.66 -3.19 -7.26
CA LEU A 13 3.59 -2.85 -8.19
C LEU A 13 3.90 -1.50 -8.83
N SER A 14 3.81 -1.42 -10.16
CA SER A 14 3.67 -0.16 -10.89
C SER A 14 2.21 -0.01 -11.27
N ASP A 15 1.57 1.06 -10.79
CA ASP A 15 0.12 1.24 -10.82
C ASP A 15 -0.27 2.43 -11.71
N HIS A 16 -1.27 2.22 -12.57
CA HIS A 16 -1.79 3.20 -13.51
C HIS A 16 -3.31 3.44 -13.30
N THR A 17 -3.86 3.00 -12.17
CA THR A 17 -5.26 3.26 -11.80
C THR A 17 -5.43 4.61 -11.12
N MET A 18 -6.66 5.12 -11.03
CA MET A 18 -6.93 6.38 -10.32
C MET A 18 -6.87 6.27 -8.80
N SER A 19 -7.26 5.12 -8.26
CA SER A 19 -7.45 4.95 -6.82
C SER A 19 -6.18 4.45 -6.12
N SER A 20 -6.12 4.67 -4.81
CA SER A 20 -5.10 4.11 -3.93
C SER A 20 -5.33 2.62 -3.62
N SER A 21 -6.52 2.08 -3.93
CA SER A 21 -6.93 0.73 -3.54
C SER A 21 -6.02 -0.36 -4.08
N VAL A 22 -5.53 -0.23 -5.31
CA VAL A 22 -4.64 -1.22 -5.94
C VAL A 22 -3.27 -1.20 -5.27
N ALA A 23 -2.71 0.00 -5.06
CA ALA A 23 -1.47 0.19 -4.31
C ALA A 23 -1.56 -0.43 -2.90
N VAL A 24 -2.63 -0.11 -2.16
CA VAL A 24 -2.85 -0.63 -0.79
C VAL A 24 -3.04 -2.15 -0.78
N ALA A 25 -3.85 -2.69 -1.69
CA ALA A 25 -4.05 -4.14 -1.78
C ALA A 25 -2.76 -4.89 -2.13
N SER A 26 -1.89 -4.30 -2.97
CA SER A 26 -0.63 -4.92 -3.35
C SER A 26 0.31 -5.09 -2.15
N VAL A 27 0.31 -4.14 -1.21
CA VAL A 27 1.06 -4.21 0.05
C VAL A 27 0.54 -5.34 0.92
N ALA A 28 -0.78 -5.49 1.05
CA ALA A 28 -1.40 -6.63 1.74
C ALA A 28 -1.00 -7.98 1.11
N LEU A 29 -0.80 -8.01 -0.21
CA LEU A 29 -0.30 -9.17 -0.96
C LEU A 29 1.22 -9.34 -0.92
N GLY A 30 1.93 -8.46 -0.22
CA GLY A 30 3.37 -8.54 0.04
C GLY A 30 4.26 -7.82 -0.96
N ALA A 31 3.73 -6.85 -1.72
CA ALA A 31 4.54 -5.90 -2.47
C ALA A 31 5.42 -5.07 -1.51
N ARG A 32 6.64 -4.77 -1.94
CA ARG A 32 7.65 -4.01 -1.17
C ARG A 32 8.08 -2.70 -1.82
N ILE A 33 7.68 -2.50 -3.08
CA ILE A 33 7.97 -1.30 -3.87
C ILE A 33 6.66 -0.91 -4.55
N LEU A 34 6.31 0.38 -4.49
CA LEU A 34 5.16 0.95 -5.18
C LEU A 34 5.66 2.06 -6.10
N GLU A 35 5.23 2.02 -7.35
CA GLU A 35 5.44 3.07 -8.33
C GLU A 35 4.08 3.60 -8.77
N LYS A 36 3.97 4.92 -8.83
CA LYS A 36 2.74 5.63 -9.19
C LYS A 36 3.13 6.90 -9.93
N HIS A 37 2.35 7.24 -10.94
CA HIS A 37 2.50 8.52 -11.62
C HIS A 37 2.10 9.67 -10.70
N PHE A 38 2.89 10.74 -10.73
CA PHE A 38 2.74 11.90 -9.87
C PHE A 38 2.73 13.18 -10.71
N ILE A 39 1.86 14.12 -10.38
CA ILE A 39 1.77 15.41 -11.07
C ILE A 39 1.48 16.52 -10.06
N LEU A 40 2.02 17.72 -10.29
CA LEU A 40 1.74 18.87 -9.42
C LEU A 40 0.33 19.40 -9.64
N ASP A 41 -0.08 19.47 -10.90
CA ASP A 41 -1.42 19.91 -11.31
C ASP A 41 -1.81 19.19 -12.61
N ARG A 42 -2.99 18.55 -12.61
CA ARG A 42 -3.53 17.87 -13.80
C ARG A 42 -3.89 18.84 -14.93
N GLY A 43 -4.11 20.12 -14.61
CA GLY A 43 -4.34 21.18 -15.59
C GLY A 43 -3.17 21.43 -16.54
N ILE A 44 -1.95 21.00 -16.17
CA ILE A 44 -0.76 21.03 -17.05
C ILE A 44 -0.96 20.13 -18.27
N GLY A 45 -1.81 19.10 -18.16
CA GLY A 45 -2.06 18.13 -19.22
C GLY A 45 -0.88 17.17 -19.43
N GLY A 46 -0.86 16.50 -20.58
CA GLY A 46 0.09 15.44 -20.91
C GLY A 46 -0.57 14.05 -20.93
N PRO A 47 0.09 13.07 -21.55
CA PRO A 47 -0.48 11.75 -21.80
C PRO A 47 -0.86 11.01 -20.50
N ASP A 48 -0.13 11.26 -19.41
CA ASP A 48 -0.29 10.54 -18.15
C ASP A 48 -1.11 11.31 -17.10
N ALA A 49 -1.43 12.58 -17.37
CA ALA A 49 -2.07 13.48 -16.39
C ALA A 49 -3.42 12.95 -15.88
N ALA A 50 -4.14 12.20 -16.71
CA ALA A 50 -5.45 11.65 -16.37
C ALA A 50 -5.39 10.60 -15.25
N PHE A 51 -4.25 9.94 -15.03
CA PHE A 51 -4.09 8.89 -14.00
C PHE A 51 -2.97 9.16 -12.99
N SER A 52 -2.17 10.22 -13.17
CA SER A 52 -1.25 10.72 -12.16
C SER A 52 -1.97 11.18 -10.90
N MET A 53 -1.40 10.90 -9.73
CA MET A 53 -1.84 11.44 -8.45
C MET A 53 -1.24 12.82 -8.20
N ASN A 54 -2.00 13.71 -7.59
CA ASN A 54 -1.46 14.96 -7.06
C ASN A 54 -0.84 14.75 -5.66
N LYS A 55 -0.33 15.84 -5.08
CA LYS A 55 0.30 15.82 -3.76
C LYS A 55 -0.61 15.25 -2.68
N GLU A 56 -1.86 15.69 -2.64
CA GLU A 56 -2.82 15.32 -1.60
C GLU A 56 -3.19 13.84 -1.70
N GLU A 57 -3.52 13.37 -2.90
CA GLU A 57 -3.90 11.97 -3.17
C GLU A 57 -2.73 11.01 -2.95
N PHE A 58 -1.52 11.40 -3.37
CA PHE A 58 -0.32 10.59 -3.15
C PHE A 58 0.01 10.50 -1.66
N SER A 59 -0.13 11.60 -0.92
CA SER A 59 0.08 11.61 0.54
C SER A 59 -0.93 10.70 1.24
N GLU A 60 -2.19 10.74 0.81
CA GLU A 60 -3.25 9.88 1.32
C GLU A 60 -3.00 8.39 0.98
N MET A 61 -2.54 8.09 -0.24
CA MET A 61 -2.10 6.74 -0.62
C MET A 61 -0.99 6.24 0.32
N VAL A 62 0.02 7.07 0.58
CA VAL A 62 1.14 6.71 1.48
C VAL A 62 0.63 6.45 2.91
N ARG A 63 -0.27 7.29 3.42
CA ARG A 63 -0.89 7.10 4.75
C ARG A 63 -1.58 5.75 4.83
N CYS A 64 -2.48 5.46 3.89
CA CYS A 64 -3.21 4.19 3.82
C CYS A 64 -2.27 2.98 3.70
N VAL A 65 -1.21 3.09 2.91
CA VAL A 65 -0.19 2.03 2.79
C VAL A 65 0.48 1.74 4.13
N ARG A 66 0.88 2.77 4.89
CA ARG A 66 1.52 2.59 6.19
C ARG A 66 0.56 2.03 7.24
N GLU A 67 -0.69 2.46 7.23
CA GLU A 67 -1.72 1.89 8.11
C GLU A 67 -1.93 0.41 7.84
N VAL A 68 -1.98 -0.01 6.58
CA VAL A 68 -2.10 -1.42 6.22
C VAL A 68 -0.84 -2.21 6.58
N GLU A 69 0.36 -1.69 6.35
CA GLU A 69 1.59 -2.35 6.80
C GLU A 69 1.58 -2.61 8.32
N MET A 70 1.15 -1.63 9.10
CA MET A 70 1.02 -1.78 10.55
C MET A 70 -0.06 -2.81 10.92
N ALA A 71 -1.21 -2.79 10.23
CA ALA A 71 -2.34 -3.66 10.51
C ALA A 71 -2.08 -5.14 10.17
N LEU A 72 -1.27 -5.43 9.13
CA LEU A 72 -0.94 -6.81 8.75
C LEU A 72 -0.23 -7.58 9.87
N GLY A 73 0.59 -6.88 10.65
CA GLY A 73 1.26 -7.44 11.83
C GLY A 73 1.94 -8.80 11.59
N LYS A 74 1.85 -9.67 12.59
CA LYS A 74 2.27 -11.07 12.51
C LYS A 74 1.14 -11.94 13.07
N PRO A 75 0.83 -13.10 12.47
CA PRO A 75 -0.10 -14.04 13.06
C PRO A 75 0.37 -14.44 14.46
N THR A 76 -0.48 -14.25 15.47
CA THR A 76 -0.24 -14.69 16.84
C THR A 76 -1.57 -15.07 17.49
N TYR A 77 -1.53 -16.11 18.32
CA TYR A 77 -2.66 -16.55 19.15
C TYR A 77 -2.40 -16.29 20.63
N GLU A 78 -1.28 -15.65 20.94
CA GLU A 78 -0.93 -15.30 22.31
C GLU A 78 -1.78 -14.12 22.79
N LEU A 79 -2.36 -14.26 23.97
CA LEU A 79 -3.08 -13.17 24.60
C LEU A 79 -2.09 -12.12 25.09
N THR A 80 -2.34 -10.86 24.74
CA THR A 80 -1.65 -9.74 25.35
C THR A 80 -1.96 -9.68 26.84
N GLU A 81 -1.05 -9.13 27.65
CA GLU A 81 -1.28 -8.95 29.10
C GLU A 81 -2.57 -8.17 29.38
N LYS A 82 -2.83 -7.14 28.58
CA LYS A 82 -4.08 -6.36 28.64
C LYS A 82 -5.32 -7.23 28.47
N VAL A 83 -5.31 -8.13 27.47
CA VAL A 83 -6.43 -9.05 27.25
C VAL A 83 -6.54 -10.10 28.36
N ARG A 84 -5.41 -10.59 28.91
CA ARG A 84 -5.44 -11.51 30.08
C ARG A 84 -6.04 -10.84 31.32
N ASN A 85 -5.68 -9.59 31.58
CA ASN A 85 -6.17 -8.83 32.74
C ASN A 85 -7.67 -8.51 32.64
N ASN A 86 -8.19 -8.28 31.43
CA ASN A 86 -9.63 -8.06 31.20
C ASN A 86 -10.49 -9.34 31.35
N ARG A 87 -9.89 -10.53 31.51
CA ARG A 87 -10.61 -11.80 31.68
C ARG A 87 -10.78 -12.20 33.15
N LYS A 88 -10.15 -11.48 34.08
CA LYS A 88 -10.33 -11.65 35.52
C LYS A 88 -11.45 -10.75 36.01
#